data_AF-A0A6J5ZR74-F1
#
_entry.id   AF-A0A6J5ZR74-F1
#
_cell.length_a   1.000
_cell.length_b   1.000
_cell.length_c   1.000
_cell.angle_alpha   90.00
_cell.angle_beta   90.00
_cell.angle_gamma   90.00
#
_symmetry.space_group_name_H-M   'P 1'
#
loop_
_entity.id
_entity.type
_entity.pdbx_description
1 polymer ?
#
loop_
_entity_poly.entity_id
_entity_poly.type
_entity_poly.pdbx_seq_one_letter_code
_entity_poly.pdbx_strand_id
1 'polypeptide(L)' 'MVRDPGLRKESVAAVAEFARERCGASILGFASSGLPGPKGNQESFIHLAEGDRAGALGNLGAALDGAGL' A
#
# COMPACT_ATOMS: atom_id res chain seq x y z
N MET A 1 12.54 14.34 3.28
CA MET A 1 11.61 14.05 2.17
C MET A 1 12.32 13.18 1.15
N VAL A 2 11.83 11.97 0.95
CA VAL A 2 12.21 11.12 -0.19
C VAL A 2 11.70 11.82 -1.46
N ARG A 3 12.58 12.05 -2.43
CA ARG A 3 12.25 12.81 -3.66
C ARG A 3 12.03 11.93 -4.88
N ASP A 4 12.26 10.62 -4.75
CA ASP A 4 12.02 9.64 -5.79
C ASP A 4 10.56 9.15 -5.70
N PRO A 5 9.73 9.40 -6.72
CA PRO A 5 8.36 8.88 -6.76
C PRO A 5 8.30 7.36 -6.76
N GLY A 6 9.27 6.67 -7.36
CA GLY A 6 9.30 5.21 -7.49
C GLY A 6 9.49 4.50 -6.15
N LEU A 7 10.30 5.07 -5.26
CA LEU A 7 10.55 4.53 -3.92
C LEU A 7 9.28 4.43 -3.07
N ARG A 8 8.30 5.30 -3.30
CA ARG A 8 7.03 5.27 -2.57
C ARG A 8 6.22 4.03 -2.95
N LYS A 9 6.04 3.79 -4.26
CA LYS A 9 5.35 2.60 -4.77
C LYS A 9 6.01 1.32 -4.29
N GLU A 10 7.33 1.23 -4.41
CA GLU A 10 8.12 0.08 -3.97
C GLU A 10 7.96 -0.20 -2.48
N SER A 11 8.01 0.85 -1.65
CA SER A 11 7.87 0.71 -0.20
C SER A 11 6.48 0.19 0.20
N VAL A 12 5.42 0.74 -0.40
CA VAL A 12 4.05 0.30 -0.11
C VAL A 12 3.80 -1.13 -0.63
N ALA A 13 4.33 -1.46 -1.82
CA ALA A 13 4.26 -2.81 -2.37
C ALA A 13 4.91 -3.84 -1.43
N ALA A 14 6.14 -3.57 -0.97
CA ALA A 14 6.87 -4.48 -0.09
C ALA A 14 6.13 -4.75 1.24
N VAL A 15 5.49 -3.72 1.83
CA VAL A 15 4.69 -3.90 3.05
C VAL A 15 3.43 -4.72 2.78
N ALA A 16 2.74 -4.47 1.66
CA ALA A 16 1.54 -5.20 1.27
C ALA A 16 1.83 -6.68 0.96
N GLU A 17 2.91 -6.96 0.24
CA GLU A 17 3.39 -8.31 -0.04
C GLU A 17 3.73 -9.05 1.25
N PHE A 18 4.47 -8.40 2.16
CA PHE A 18 4.78 -8.98 3.47
C PHE A 18 3.51 -9.30 4.27
N ALA A 19 2.57 -8.36 4.36
CA ALA A 19 1.32 -8.59 5.10
C ALA A 19 0.52 -9.77 4.51
N ARG A 20 0.45 -9.88 3.19
CA ARG A 20 -0.22 -10.98 2.50
C ARG A 20 0.48 -12.31 2.74
N GLU A 21 1.77 -12.38 2.48
CA GLU A 21 2.52 -13.65 2.42
C GLU A 21 2.96 -14.15 3.79
N ARG A 22 3.22 -13.24 4.73
CA ARG A 22 3.80 -13.58 6.03
C ARG A 22 2.79 -13.49 7.16
N CYS A 23 1.77 -12.65 7.01
CA CYS A 23 0.71 -12.51 8.02
C CYS A 23 -0.62 -13.12 7.56
N GLY A 24 -0.75 -13.56 6.30
CA GLY A 24 -1.98 -14.12 5.77
C GLY A 24 -3.11 -13.09 5.65
N ALA A 25 -2.78 -11.80 5.57
CA ALA A 25 -3.77 -10.73 5.48
C ALA A 25 -4.29 -10.55 4.05
N SER A 26 -5.57 -10.22 3.91
CA SER A 26 -6.13 -9.76 2.64
C SER A 26 -5.87 -8.27 2.47
N ILE A 27 -5.45 -7.86 1.27
CA ILE A 27 -5.28 -6.45 0.92
C ILE A 27 -6.55 -5.98 0.20
N LEU A 28 -7.25 -4.99 0.74
CA LEU A 28 -8.51 -4.48 0.19
C LEU A 28 -8.34 -3.16 -0.58
N GLY A 29 -7.24 -2.43 -0.37
CA GLY A 29 -7.06 -1.13 -1.02
C GLY A 29 -5.85 -0.36 -0.52
N PHE A 30 -5.55 0.71 -1.23
CA PHE A 30 -4.49 1.68 -0.94
C PHE A 30 -5.07 3.09 -1.01
N ALA A 31 -4.52 3.98 -0.18
CA ALA A 31 -4.86 5.40 -0.24
C ALA A 31 -3.65 6.25 0.17
N SER A 32 -3.47 7.41 -0.46
CA SER A 32 -2.58 8.44 0.09
C SER A 32 -3.22 9.03 1.35
N SER A 33 -2.39 9.40 2.34
CA SER A 33 -2.89 10.08 3.54
C SER A 33 -3.45 11.49 3.26
N GLY A 34 -3.12 12.07 2.09
CA GLY A 34 -3.52 13.44 1.71
C GLY A 34 -2.84 14.55 2.52
N LEU A 35 -2.11 14.21 3.59
CA LEU A 35 -1.41 15.13 4.46
C LEU A 35 0.09 14.81 4.49
N PRO A 36 0.98 15.82 4.49
CA PRO A 36 2.39 15.59 4.69
C PRO A 36 2.64 15.13 6.13
N GLY A 37 3.26 13.96 6.27
CA GLY A 37 3.76 13.45 7.54
C GLY A 37 4.97 14.26 8.05
N PRO A 38 5.55 13.87 9.19
CA PRO A 38 6.73 14.52 9.76
C PRO A 38 7.84 14.68 8.73
N LYS A 39 8.48 15.86 8.70
CA LYS A 39 9.54 16.24 7.74
C LYS A 39 9.10 16.25 6.27
N GLY A 40 7.79 16.38 6.01
CA GLY A 40 7.22 16.46 4.67
C GLY A 40 7.21 15.12 3.92
N ASN A 41 7.26 14.01 4.64
CA ASN A 41 7.15 12.69 4.03
C ASN A 41 5.71 12.46 3.57
N GLN A 42 5.55 11.80 2.42
CA GLN A 42 4.23 11.38 1.97
C GLN A 42 3.90 10.05 2.64
N GLU A 43 2.72 9.95 3.24
CA GLU A 43 2.26 8.75 3.93
C GLU A 43 1.17 8.06 3.11
N SER A 44 1.01 6.76 3.33
CA SER A 44 0.05 5.92 2.61
C SER A 44 -0.58 4.93 3.56
N PHE A 45 -1.87 4.66 3.35
CA PHE A 45 -2.64 3.67 4.07
C PHE A 45 -2.81 2.42 3.23
N ILE A 46 -2.74 1.27 3.90
CA ILE A 46 -3.08 -0.03 3.34
C ILE A 46 -4.29 -0.54 4.11
N HIS A 47 -5.37 -0.86 3.40
CA HIS A 47 -6.56 -1.45 4.00
C HIS A 47 -6.38 -2.96 4.08
N LEU A 48 -6.14 -3.47 5.28
CA LEU A 48 -5.95 -4.89 5.57
C LEU A 48 -7.22 -5.51 6.16
N ALA A 49 -7.44 -6.78 5.87
CA ALA A 49 -8.48 -7.61 6.48
C ALA A 49 -7.96 -9.01 6.80
N GLU A 50 -8.78 -9.82 7.48
CA GLU A 50 -8.51 -11.25 7.65
C GLU A 50 -8.24 -11.97 6.33
N GLY A 51 -7.50 -13.08 6.39
CA GLY A 51 -7.24 -13.92 5.22
C GLY A 51 -8.52 -14.38 4.54
N ASP A 52 -8.46 -14.53 3.21
CA ASP A 52 -9.57 -14.99 2.35
C ASP A 52 -10.82 -14.08 2.35
N ARG A 53 -10.68 -12.82 2.79
CA ARG A 53 -11.74 -11.82 2.72
C ARG A 53 -12.16 -11.61 1.26
N ALA A 54 -13.48 -11.67 1.01
CA ALA A 54 -14.03 -11.35 -0.30
C ALA A 54 -13.69 -9.89 -0.70
N GLY A 55 -13.29 -9.70 -1.97
CA GLY A 55 -12.86 -8.41 -2.50
C GLY A 55 -11.37 -8.11 -2.31
N ALA A 56 -10.57 -9.08 -1.86
CA ALA A 56 -9.12 -8.94 -1.83
C ALA A 56 -8.53 -8.65 -3.23
N LEU A 57 -7.56 -7.74 -3.26
CA LEU A 57 -6.82 -7.36 -4.45
C LEU A 57 -5.86 -8.48 -4.85
N GLY A 58 -6.05 -9.03 -6.06
CA GLY A 58 -5.15 -10.03 -6.63
C GLY A 58 -3.87 -9.44 -7.22
N ASN A 59 -3.96 -8.29 -7.91
CA ASN A 59 -2.83 -7.60 -8.52
C ASN A 59 -2.53 -6.31 -7.76
N LEU A 60 -1.55 -6.36 -6.86
CA LEU A 60 -1.17 -5.23 -6.02
C LEU A 60 -0.57 -4.08 -6.83
N GLY A 61 0.23 -4.38 -7.87
CA GLY A 61 0.85 -3.37 -8.72
C GLY A 61 -0.18 -2.49 -9.44
N ALA A 62 -1.16 -3.11 -10.09
CA ALA A 62 -2.24 -2.39 -10.76
C ALA A 62 -3.12 -1.58 -9.79
N ALA A 63 -3.33 -2.10 -8.58
CA ALA A 63 -4.08 -1.39 -7.54
C ALA A 63 -3.31 -0.18 -6.98
N LEU A 64 -1.98 -0.28 -6.84
CA LEU A 64 -1.13 0.85 -6.47
C LEU A 64 -1.14 1.95 -7.54
N ASP A 65 -1.06 1.57 -8.82
CA ASP A 65 -1.17 2.51 -9.94
C ASP A 65 -2.53 3.24 -9.93
N GLY A 66 -3.63 2.51 -9.70
CA GLY A 66 -4.97 3.08 -9.56
C GLY A 66 -5.13 4.00 -8.34
N ALA A 67 -4.33 3.81 -7.30
CA ALA A 67 -4.27 4.67 -6.12
C ALA A 67 -3.32 5.88 -6.28
N GLY A 68 -2.66 6.01 -7.45
CA GLY A 68 -1.72 7.08 -7.76
C GLY A 68 -0.40 6.96 -7.00
N LEU A 69 0.02 5.73 -6.66
CA LEU A 69 1.26 5.44 -5.96
C LEU A 69 2.45 5.19 -6.87
#